data_AF-A0A2D5IKS9-F1
#
_entry.id   AF-A0A2D5IKS9-F1
#
_cell.length_a   1.000
_cell.length_b   1.000
_cell.length_c   1.000
_cell.angle_alpha   90.00
_cell.angle_beta   90.00
_cell.angle_gamma   90.00
#
_symmetry.space_group_name_H-M   'P 1'
#
loop_
_entity.id
_entity.type
_entity.pdbx_description
1 polymer ?
#
loop_
_entity_poly.entity_id
_entity_poly.type
_entity_poly.pdbx_seq_one_letter_code
_entity_poly.pdbx_strand_id
1 'polypeptide(L)' 'EDLRGHLQNGLRKIVQWTEMHGARQAAFSSTPFDPFFNVNTPQDLETASALLKDRA' A
#
# COMPACT_ATOMS: atom_id res chain seq x y z
N GLU A 1 -10.78 -4.59 19.63
CA GLU A 1 -12.19 -4.82 19.28
C GLU A 1 -12.71 -3.92 18.17
N ASP A 2 -12.20 -2.70 18.04
CA ASP A 2 -12.66 -1.69 17.08
C ASP A 2 -12.64 -2.09 15.58
N LEU A 3 -11.46 -2.22 14.95
CA LEU A 3 -11.38 -2.67 13.55
C LEU A 3 -11.99 -4.06 13.35
N ARG A 4 -11.82 -4.96 14.34
CA ARG A 4 -12.37 -6.31 14.32
C ARG A 4 -13.90 -6.29 14.19
N GLY A 5 -14.58 -5.46 14.98
CA GLY A 5 -16.04 -5.30 14.91
C GLY A 5 -16.49 -4.74 13.57
N HIS A 6 -15.78 -3.74 13.02
CA HIS A 6 -16.09 -3.20 11.69
C HIS A 6 -15.95 -4.23 10.57
N LEU A 7 -14.90 -5.07 10.62
CA LEU A 7 -14.72 -6.17 9.67
C LEU A 7 -15.84 -7.21 9.77
N GLN A 8 -16.27 -7.57 10.98
CA GLN A 8 -17.40 -8.46 11.20
C GLN A 8 -18.73 -7.88 10.68
N ASN A 9 -18.89 -6.56 10.76
CA ASN A 9 -20.04 -5.82 10.24
C ASN A 9 -19.95 -5.56 8.72
N GLY A 10 -19.01 -6.20 8.01
CA GLY A 10 -18.95 -6.17 6.55
C GLY A 10 -18.13 -5.03 5.96
N LEU A 11 -17.40 -4.27 6.78
CA LEU A 11 -16.46 -3.27 6.26
C LEU A 11 -15.38 -3.97 5.42
N ARG A 12 -15.15 -3.47 4.20
CA ARG A 12 -14.10 -3.96 3.28
C ARG A 12 -13.14 -2.88 2.80
N LYS A 13 -13.46 -1.61 2.99
CA LYS A 13 -12.63 -0.47 2.58
C LYS A 13 -11.92 0.09 3.81
N ILE A 14 -10.60 -0.09 3.88
CA ILE A 14 -9.81 0.38 5.03
C ILE A 14 -9.88 1.91 5.20
N VAL A 15 -10.01 2.66 4.10
CA VAL A 15 -10.10 4.13 4.10
C VAL A 15 -11.26 4.62 4.97
N GLN A 16 -12.42 3.98 4.87
CA GLN A 16 -13.60 4.33 5.67
C GLN A 16 -13.35 4.19 7.17
N TRP A 17 -12.57 3.18 7.58
CA TRP A 17 -12.19 3.03 8.98
C TRP A 17 -11.16 4.08 9.38
N THR A 18 -10.10 4.27 8.59
CA THR A 18 -9.04 5.21 8.93
C THR A 18 -9.52 6.66 9.03
N GLU A 19 -10.53 7.06 8.24
CA GLU A 19 -11.17 8.38 8.34
C GLU A 19 -11.82 8.63 9.70
N MET A 20 -12.52 7.62 10.25
CA MET A 20 -13.14 7.70 11.59
C MET A 20 -12.11 7.87 12.72
N HIS A 21 -10.85 7.47 12.47
CA HIS A 21 -9.74 7.58 13.42
C HIS A 21 -8.82 8.78 13.17
N GLY A 22 -9.23 9.72 12.30
CA GLY A 22 -8.45 10.94 12.04
C GLY A 22 -7.14 10.68 11.32
N ALA A 23 -7.08 9.69 10.43
CA ALA A 23 -5.90 9.40 9.65
C ALA A 23 -5.41 10.60 8.84
N ARG A 24 -4.09 10.69 8.67
CA ARG A 24 -3.40 11.78 7.97
C ARG A 24 -2.44 11.22 6.94
N GLN A 25 -2.12 12.03 5.94
CA GLN A 25 -1.13 11.70 4.93
C GLN A 25 0.29 11.99 5.47
N ALA A 26 1.20 11.06 5.24
CA ALA A 26 2.63 11.25 5.40
C ALA A 26 3.29 11.10 4.02
N ALA A 27 4.05 12.12 3.60
CA ALA A 27 4.69 12.11 2.29
C ALA A 27 5.99 11.32 2.31
N PHE A 28 6.22 10.50 1.28
CA PHE A 28 7.46 9.78 1.05
C PHE A 28 7.99 10.12 -0.34
N SER A 29 9.31 10.24 -0.48
CA SER A 29 9.91 10.48 -1.79
C SER A 29 9.84 9.20 -2.65
N SER A 30 9.48 9.36 -3.92
CA SER A 30 9.54 8.28 -4.93
C SER A 30 10.86 8.28 -5.70
N THR A 31 11.90 8.90 -5.16
CA THR A 31 13.24 8.92 -5.75
C THR A 31 14.21 8.05 -4.95
N PRO A 32 15.02 7.20 -5.60
CA PRO A 32 15.10 6.99 -7.06
C PRO A 32 13.94 6.17 -7.65
N PHE A 33 13.12 5.51 -6.83
CA PHE A 33 11.91 4.79 -7.24
C PHE A 33 10.89 4.79 -6.09
N ASP A 34 9.65 4.39 -6.36
CA ASP A 34 8.58 4.32 -5.36
C ASP A 34 8.88 3.26 -4.28
N PRO A 35 9.05 3.66 -3.00
CA PRO A 35 9.31 2.71 -1.91
C PRO A 35 8.12 1.79 -1.59
N PHE A 36 6.93 2.06 -2.13
CA PHE A 36 5.71 1.27 -1.93
C PHE A 36 5.19 0.61 -3.22
N PHE A 37 6.06 0.39 -4.22
CA PHE A 37 5.69 -0.30 -5.45
C PHE A 37 5.07 -1.68 -5.16
N ASN A 38 3.86 -1.92 -5.68
CA ASN A 38 3.13 -3.17 -5.49
C ASN A 38 3.22 -4.06 -6.74
N VAL A 39 3.36 -5.37 -6.54
CA VAL A 39 3.32 -6.38 -7.61
C VAL A 39 1.97 -7.07 -7.58
N ASN A 40 1.08 -6.72 -8.51
CA ASN A 40 -0.25 -7.31 -8.62
C ASN A 40 -0.40 -8.18 -9.87
N THR A 41 0.40 -7.89 -10.90
CA THR A 41 0.39 -8.56 -12.19
C THR A 41 1.76 -9.18 -12.50
N PRO A 42 1.86 -10.14 -13.43
CA PRO A 42 3.14 -10.65 -13.90
C PRO A 42 4.07 -9.56 -14.48
N GLN A 43 3.52 -8.54 -15.13
CA GLN A 43 4.30 -7.43 -15.69
C GLN A 43 4.93 -6.55 -14.60
N ASP A 44 4.27 -6.42 -13.45
CA ASP A 44 4.85 -5.71 -12.30
C ASP A 44 6.11 -6.44 -11.79
N LEU A 45 6.14 -7.78 -11.89
CA LEU A 45 7.29 -8.59 -11.48
C LEU A 45 8.51 -8.35 -12.39
N GLU A 46 8.29 -8.18 -13.69
CA GLU A 46 9.34 -7.82 -14.64
C GLU A 46 9.93 -6.45 -14.31
N THR A 47 9.06 -5.47 -14.01
CA THR A 47 9.46 -4.13 -13.59
C THR A 47 10.25 -4.15 -12.28
N ALA A 48 9.76 -4.87 -11.26
CA ALA A 48 10.45 -5.04 -9.99
C ALA A 48 11.83 -5.71 -10.15
N SER A 49 11.92 -6.70 -11.03
CA SER A 49 13.19 -7.38 -11.34
C SER A 49 14.20 -6.45 -12.01
N ALA A 50 13.75 -5.54 -12.89
CA ALA A 50 14.61 -4.54 -13.51
C ALA A 50 15.13 -3.53 -12.46
N LEU A 51 14.26 -3.06 -11.56
CA LEU A 51 14.65 -2.15 -10.45
C LEU A 51 15.70 -2.76 -9.52
N LEU A 52 15.71 -4.08 -9.32
CA LEU A 52 16.73 -4.76 -8.51
C LEU A 52 18.07 -4.92 -9.24
N LYS A 53 18.04 -5.13 -10.56
CA LYS A 53 19.26 -5.28 -11.39
C LYS A 53 20.05 -3.98 -11.50
N ASP A 54 19.38 -2.83 -11.54
CA ASP A 54 20.00 -1.50 -11.55
C ASP A 54 20.74 -1.16 -10.22
N ARG A 55 20.59 -2.00 -9.19
CA ARG A 55 21.21 -1.84 -7.87
C ARG A 55 22.38 -2.79 -7.61
N ALA A 56 22.70 -3.69 -8.55
CA ALA A 56 23.82 -4.64 -8.46
C ALA A 56 25.04 -4.12 -9.24
#